data_AF-A0A1Q3HGD1-F1
#
_entry.id   AF-A0A1Q3HGD1-F1
#
_cell.length_a   1.000
_cell.length_b   1.000
_cell.length_c   1.000
_cell.angle_alpha   90.00
_cell.angle_beta   90.00
_cell.angle_gamma   90.00
#
_symmetry.space_group_name_H-M   'P 1'
#
loop_
_entity.id
_entity.type
_entity.pdbx_description
1 polymer ?
#
loop_
_entity_poly.entity_id
_entity_poly.type
_entity_poly.pdbx_seq_one_letter_code
_entity_poly.pdbx_strand_id
1 'polypeptide(L)'
;MEQAVSGQLTASPLDIPCNGATTVKVTLDAGSSTSGRPVDIMLVLDRSGSMAGSMGTLKEAAMDFVDKFDAGDGAKDGVFANGSRIGMVSFASEATLDRPLTSTANSVKTAINGLVASGQTNHEAGISTGQGQLASSPNARVMIIFTDGNTTAGDDPLDDAERARNAGTEIFGIGLGNSINQNAVRSWVSAPVSEHAYFTEDAGTLQQIFDEIGTVIVRPAATQVVVKLAVQPSFSASGASASKGSVSASPSLITWSIDQLMSETVTLTYVATHDNLKPGGALPIHASATYSDAEGNVVMFANPTVNVRGCAAILVLTPKVGTHYVGETHTVFARVLDDFGDPVSGVTVGLSVTGGPSIVDGEPSAPTPSAGSGITDANGQVPFSYTNVQASPDTITATAAVQPNVSRVLTDTAAHTWLPLPASIDIKPHSDPSSYGANSKGNIPVALIGSATFNVTQVDNSTVYFGDAPTTIGDALAKRGAIEDYNSDGVSDKVFHFYFPATHLDPTDVEGCLSGEIRGLDFLGCSDVNIVRRLKK
;
A
#
# COMPACT_ATOMS: atom_id res chain seq x y z
N MET A 1 -27.60 7.80 -17.88
CA MET A 1 -26.57 8.83 -17.99
C MET A 1 -25.27 8.12 -18.27
N GLU A 2 -24.72 8.33 -19.46
CA GLU A 2 -23.41 7.81 -19.86
C GLU A 2 -22.34 8.59 -19.09
N GLN A 3 -21.38 7.91 -18.45
CA GLN A 3 -20.34 8.58 -17.66
C GLN A 3 -19.39 9.32 -18.60
N ALA A 4 -19.29 10.65 -18.47
CA ALA A 4 -18.43 11.48 -19.31
C ALA A 4 -16.96 11.46 -18.86
N VAL A 5 -16.71 11.08 -17.60
CA VAL A 5 -15.37 11.00 -17.01
C VAL A 5 -15.15 9.59 -16.48
N SER A 6 -14.00 9.02 -16.82
CA SER A 6 -13.50 7.79 -16.23
C SER A 6 -12.20 8.07 -15.47
N GLY A 7 -11.89 7.21 -14.50
CA GLY A 7 -10.70 7.37 -13.68
C GLY A 7 -10.01 6.04 -13.44
N GLN A 8 -8.68 6.09 -13.36
CA GLN A 8 -7.83 4.96 -13.04
C GLN A 8 -6.81 5.36 -12.00
N LEU A 9 -6.51 4.43 -11.08
CA LEU A 9 -5.50 4.60 -10.06
C LEU A 9 -4.58 3.39 -10.10
N THR A 10 -3.29 3.64 -10.29
CA THR A 10 -2.27 2.60 -10.49
C THR A 10 -1.07 2.87 -9.60
N ALA A 11 -0.34 1.82 -9.23
CA ALA A 11 0.90 1.92 -8.48
C ALA A 11 1.98 1.04 -9.10
N SER A 12 3.22 1.51 -9.07
CA SER A 12 4.37 0.74 -9.55
C SER A 12 5.66 1.18 -8.84
N PRO A 13 6.48 0.23 -8.33
CA PRO A 13 6.24 -1.23 -8.30
C PRO A 13 5.16 -1.64 -7.27
N LEU A 14 4.61 -2.85 -7.39
CA LEU A 14 3.64 -3.43 -6.43
C LEU A 14 4.29 -4.24 -5.32
N ASP A 15 5.56 -4.64 -5.48
CA ASP A 15 6.36 -5.27 -4.43
C ASP A 15 7.44 -4.27 -4.00
N ILE A 16 7.43 -3.90 -2.72
CA ILE A 16 8.40 -2.97 -2.13
C ILE A 16 8.99 -3.54 -0.85
N PRO A 17 10.25 -3.22 -0.51
CA PRO A 17 10.79 -3.53 0.79
C PRO A 17 10.09 -2.69 1.88
N CYS A 18 10.27 -3.07 3.15
CA CYS A 18 9.92 -2.24 4.28
C CYS A 18 10.63 -0.88 4.17
N ASN A 19 9.92 0.22 4.45
CA ASN A 19 10.36 1.59 4.17
C ASN A 19 10.54 1.92 2.67
N GLY A 20 10.16 1.01 1.77
CA GLY A 20 10.19 1.22 0.34
C GLY A 20 9.11 2.20 -0.11
N ALA A 21 9.22 2.63 -1.35
CA ALA A 21 8.29 3.56 -1.96
C ALA A 21 7.75 3.01 -3.27
N THR A 22 6.50 3.34 -3.57
CA THR A 22 5.86 3.09 -4.85
C THR A 22 5.39 4.41 -5.46
N THR A 23 5.44 4.51 -6.79
CA THR A 23 4.89 5.67 -7.49
C THR A 23 3.43 5.39 -7.81
N VAL A 24 2.55 6.28 -7.39
CA VAL A 24 1.12 6.21 -7.68
C VAL A 24 0.78 7.21 -8.78
N LYS A 25 0.01 6.74 -9.75
CA LYS A 25 -0.53 7.54 -10.84
C LYS A 25 -2.05 7.45 -10.85
N VAL A 26 -2.69 8.61 -10.67
CA VAL A 26 -4.11 8.81 -10.93
C VAL A 26 -4.26 9.38 -12.33
N THR A 27 -5.14 8.78 -13.13
CA THR A 27 -5.49 9.27 -14.47
C THR A 27 -6.97 9.55 -14.47
N LEU A 28 -7.36 10.75 -14.90
CA LEU A 28 -8.72 11.04 -15.31
C LEU A 28 -8.73 11.10 -16.83
N ASP A 29 -9.63 10.34 -17.41
CA ASP A 29 -9.89 10.37 -18.85
C ASP A 29 -11.32 10.86 -19.04
N ALA A 30 -11.43 12.13 -19.38
CA ALA A 30 -12.67 12.66 -19.91
C ALA A 30 -12.75 12.19 -21.36
N GLY A 31 -13.32 11.00 -21.54
CA GLY A 31 -13.72 10.52 -22.85
C GLY A 31 -14.63 11.57 -23.49
N SER A 32 -14.80 11.52 -24.81
CA SER A 32 -15.74 12.39 -25.50
C SER A 32 -17.11 12.21 -24.87
N SER A 33 -17.46 13.08 -23.92
CA SER A 33 -18.84 13.33 -23.57
C SER A 33 -19.53 13.51 -24.91
N THR A 34 -20.74 13.03 -25.06
CA THR A 34 -21.48 13.18 -26.32
C THR A 34 -21.73 14.65 -26.71
N SER A 35 -21.14 15.61 -25.99
CA SER A 35 -21.07 17.05 -26.24
C SER A 35 -19.66 17.62 -26.52
N GLY A 36 -18.61 16.78 -26.66
CA GLY A 36 -17.22 17.18 -26.96
C GLY A 36 -16.68 16.57 -28.27
N ARG A 37 -17.55 16.29 -29.24
CA ARG A 37 -17.10 15.84 -30.58
C ARG A 37 -16.36 16.99 -31.28
N PRO A 38 -15.34 16.72 -32.12
CA PRO A 38 -14.86 17.72 -33.06
C PRO A 38 -16.04 18.37 -33.77
N VAL A 39 -15.99 19.69 -33.93
CA VAL A 39 -17.03 20.45 -34.60
C VAL A 39 -16.45 21.06 -35.87
N ASP A 40 -17.17 20.89 -36.97
CA ASP A 40 -16.91 21.59 -38.21
C ASP A 40 -17.91 22.72 -38.36
N ILE A 41 -17.40 23.94 -38.42
CA ILE A 41 -18.19 25.16 -38.54
C ILE A 41 -17.98 25.75 -39.92
N MET A 42 -19.07 26.06 -40.61
CA MET A 42 -19.04 26.81 -41.86
C MET A 42 -19.61 28.21 -41.65
N LEU A 43 -18.75 29.22 -41.76
CA LEU A 43 -19.16 30.61 -41.77
C LEU A 43 -19.69 30.94 -43.17
N VAL A 44 -20.96 31.32 -43.29
CA VAL A 44 -21.61 31.70 -44.54
C VAL A 44 -21.91 33.19 -44.50
N LEU A 45 -21.06 33.97 -45.15
CA LEU A 45 -20.95 35.42 -44.97
C LEU A 45 -21.49 36.19 -46.18
N ASP A 46 -22.56 36.95 -45.95
CA ASP A 46 -23.16 37.82 -46.95
C ASP A 46 -22.26 39.04 -47.23
N ARG A 47 -21.82 39.15 -48.48
CA ARG A 47 -21.04 40.28 -48.99
C ARG A 47 -21.78 41.04 -50.09
N SER A 48 -23.11 41.00 -50.10
CA SER A 48 -23.95 41.77 -51.01
C SER A 48 -23.80 43.29 -50.82
N GLY A 49 -24.25 44.06 -51.80
CA GLY A 49 -24.15 45.53 -51.76
C GLY A 49 -24.90 46.18 -50.59
N SER A 50 -26.01 45.59 -50.12
CA SER A 50 -26.79 46.09 -48.98
C SER A 50 -26.03 45.95 -47.66
N MET A 51 -25.12 45.00 -47.56
CA MET A 51 -24.25 44.79 -46.40
C MET A 51 -23.11 45.81 -46.29
N ALA A 52 -22.95 46.74 -47.24
CA ALA A 52 -21.83 47.69 -47.23
C ALA A 52 -21.72 48.53 -45.94
N GLY A 53 -22.85 48.92 -45.34
CA GLY A 53 -22.89 49.64 -44.07
C GLY A 53 -22.55 48.79 -42.84
N SER A 54 -22.76 47.48 -42.93
CA SER A 54 -22.56 46.52 -41.83
C SER A 54 -21.33 45.61 -42.02
N MET A 55 -20.58 45.80 -43.11
CA MET A 55 -19.45 44.94 -43.47
C MET A 55 -18.31 45.01 -42.43
N GLY A 56 -18.07 46.17 -41.83
CA GLY A 56 -17.11 46.32 -40.74
C GLY A 56 -17.51 45.47 -39.52
N THR A 57 -18.76 45.60 -39.10
CA THR A 57 -19.37 44.84 -38.00
C THR A 57 -19.35 43.33 -38.27
N LEU A 58 -19.68 42.88 -39.48
CA LEU A 58 -19.62 41.48 -39.87
C LEU A 58 -18.20 40.92 -39.74
N LYS A 59 -17.21 41.65 -40.25
CA LYS A 59 -15.80 41.24 -40.20
C LYS A 59 -15.30 41.12 -38.77
N GLU A 60 -15.58 42.12 -37.94
CA GLU A 60 -15.21 42.13 -36.53
C GLU A 60 -15.84 40.96 -35.79
N ALA A 61 -17.15 40.77 -35.94
CA ALA A 61 -17.92 39.69 -35.33
C ALA A 61 -17.40 38.29 -35.73
N ALA A 62 -17.17 38.06 -37.02
CA ALA A 62 -16.68 36.78 -37.50
C ALA A 62 -15.22 36.51 -37.06
N MET A 63 -14.37 37.54 -36.99
CA MET A 63 -13.00 37.40 -36.46
C MET A 63 -12.98 37.13 -34.95
N ASP A 64 -13.82 37.82 -34.19
CA ASP A 64 -13.98 37.58 -32.74
C ASP A 64 -14.47 36.17 -32.46
N PHE A 65 -15.44 35.67 -33.24
CA PHE A 65 -15.89 34.28 -33.13
C PHE A 65 -14.76 33.28 -33.36
N VAL A 66 -13.96 33.48 -34.42
CA VAL A 66 -12.80 32.63 -34.71
C VAL A 66 -11.79 32.66 -33.57
N ASP A 67 -11.52 33.84 -33.00
CA ASP A 67 -10.60 34.00 -31.87
C ASP A 67 -11.11 33.37 -30.57
N LYS A 68 -12.43 33.42 -30.31
CA LYS A 68 -13.05 32.74 -29.16
C LYS A 68 -13.03 31.22 -29.31
N PHE A 69 -13.28 30.73 -30.53
CA PHE A 69 -13.22 29.30 -30.81
C PHE A 69 -11.79 28.75 -30.72
N ASP A 70 -10.80 29.53 -31.15
CA ASP A 70 -9.37 29.28 -30.93
C ASP A 70 -9.07 29.18 -29.42
N ALA A 71 -9.52 30.16 -28.63
CA ALA A 71 -9.34 30.18 -27.18
C ALA A 71 -10.13 29.11 -26.38
N GLY A 72 -10.91 28.25 -27.04
CA GLY A 72 -11.85 27.31 -26.42
C GLY A 72 -11.19 26.22 -25.56
N ASP A 73 -9.89 25.95 -25.73
CA ASP A 73 -9.11 25.04 -24.90
C ASP A 73 -8.28 25.76 -23.81
N GLY A 74 -8.47 27.07 -23.66
CA GLY A 74 -7.71 27.92 -22.75
C GLY A 74 -6.40 28.47 -23.34
N ALA A 75 -6.11 28.20 -24.60
CA ALA A 75 -4.98 28.78 -25.34
C ALA A 75 -5.45 29.48 -26.62
N LYS A 76 -4.90 30.66 -26.92
CA LYS A 76 -5.15 31.37 -28.19
C LYS A 76 -3.92 31.26 -29.09
N ASP A 77 -3.64 30.05 -29.55
CA ASP A 77 -2.39 29.71 -30.27
C ASP A 77 -2.55 29.67 -31.80
N GLY A 78 -3.76 29.90 -32.30
CA GLY A 78 -4.09 29.90 -33.72
C GLY A 78 -4.49 28.54 -34.29
N VAL A 79 -4.65 27.51 -33.45
CA VAL A 79 -5.09 26.16 -33.82
C VAL A 79 -6.38 25.81 -33.08
N PHE A 80 -7.41 25.40 -33.82
CA PHE A 80 -8.67 24.97 -33.21
C PHE A 80 -8.52 23.61 -32.52
N ALA A 81 -8.96 23.54 -31.26
CA ALA A 81 -8.86 22.36 -30.42
C ALA A 81 -9.73 21.18 -30.88
N ASN A 82 -9.40 19.99 -30.35
CA ASN A 82 -10.17 18.75 -30.49
C ASN A 82 -10.38 18.27 -31.94
N GLY A 83 -9.55 18.70 -32.90
CA GLY A 83 -9.73 18.37 -34.32
C GLY A 83 -10.89 19.11 -34.99
N SER A 84 -11.38 20.17 -34.35
CA SER A 84 -12.40 21.05 -34.89
C SER A 84 -11.86 21.88 -36.05
N ARG A 85 -12.74 22.30 -36.94
CA ARG A 85 -12.37 23.07 -38.14
C ARG A 85 -13.35 24.18 -38.39
N ILE A 86 -12.85 25.32 -38.86
CA ILE A 86 -13.69 26.39 -39.38
C ILE A 86 -13.40 26.54 -40.87
N GLY A 87 -14.44 26.59 -41.69
CA GLY A 87 -14.40 26.98 -43.09
C GLY A 87 -15.18 28.27 -43.31
N MET A 88 -15.02 28.86 -44.48
CA MET A 88 -15.70 30.10 -44.84
C MET A 88 -16.16 30.06 -46.29
N VAL A 89 -17.44 30.39 -46.47
CA VAL A 89 -18.09 30.69 -47.75
C VAL A 89 -18.56 32.14 -47.69
N SER A 90 -18.32 32.92 -48.73
CA SER A 90 -18.98 34.21 -48.92
C SER A 90 -19.90 34.18 -50.12
N PHE A 91 -20.94 35.01 -50.09
CA PHE A 91 -21.88 35.06 -51.20
C PHE A 91 -22.35 36.49 -51.50
N ALA A 92 -22.63 36.73 -52.78
CA ALA A 92 -23.32 37.91 -53.29
C ALA A 92 -24.25 37.45 -54.41
N SER A 93 -24.00 37.82 -55.67
CA SER A 93 -24.73 37.24 -56.81
C SER A 93 -24.50 35.74 -56.96
N GLU A 94 -23.30 35.27 -56.57
CA GLU A 94 -22.85 33.88 -56.57
C GLU A 94 -22.15 33.60 -55.22
N ALA A 95 -22.01 32.31 -54.87
CA ALA A 95 -21.24 31.88 -53.71
C ALA A 95 -19.80 31.51 -54.08
N THR A 96 -18.87 31.83 -53.19
CA THR A 96 -17.46 31.50 -53.29
C THR A 96 -17.05 30.72 -52.04
N LEU A 97 -16.48 29.53 -52.21
CA LEU A 97 -15.77 28.84 -51.12
C LEU A 97 -14.43 29.55 -50.89
N ASP A 98 -14.43 30.52 -49.99
CA ASP A 98 -13.23 31.29 -49.69
C ASP A 98 -12.19 30.40 -49.04
N ARG A 99 -12.55 29.65 -47.99
CA ARG A 99 -11.68 28.69 -47.28
C ARG A 99 -12.40 27.35 -47.04
N PRO A 100 -11.82 26.22 -47.48
CA PRO A 100 -12.23 24.90 -47.00
C PRO A 100 -12.05 24.78 -45.47
N LEU A 101 -12.70 23.78 -44.87
CA LEU A 101 -12.55 23.46 -43.45
C LEU A 101 -11.07 23.29 -43.08
N THR A 102 -10.60 24.12 -42.15
CA THR A 102 -9.20 24.19 -41.71
C THR A 102 -9.11 24.27 -40.19
N SER A 103 -8.02 23.75 -39.63
CA SER A 103 -7.73 23.82 -38.20
C SER A 103 -7.00 25.12 -37.80
N THR A 104 -6.72 26.03 -38.75
CA THR A 104 -5.87 27.21 -38.51
C THR A 104 -6.66 28.52 -38.53
N ALA A 105 -6.76 29.18 -37.38
CA ALA A 105 -7.55 30.40 -37.18
C ALA A 105 -7.11 31.55 -38.09
N ASN A 106 -5.81 31.74 -38.27
CA ASN A 106 -5.26 32.86 -39.06
C ASN A 106 -5.66 32.81 -40.54
N SER A 107 -5.81 31.62 -41.11
CA SER A 107 -6.20 31.46 -42.52
C SER A 107 -7.66 31.87 -42.76
N VAL A 108 -8.54 31.59 -41.78
CA VAL A 108 -9.95 32.00 -41.79
C VAL A 108 -10.05 33.51 -41.61
N LYS A 109 -9.35 34.09 -40.61
CA LYS A 109 -9.33 35.54 -40.36
C LYS A 109 -8.85 36.35 -41.58
N THR A 110 -7.85 35.85 -42.29
CA THR A 110 -7.35 36.49 -43.52
C THR A 110 -8.43 36.54 -44.60
N ALA A 111 -9.20 35.47 -44.76
CA ALA A 111 -10.31 35.42 -45.73
C ALA A 111 -11.45 36.38 -45.33
N ILE A 112 -11.83 36.41 -44.04
CA ILE A 112 -12.83 37.35 -43.52
C ILE A 112 -12.41 38.80 -43.81
N ASN A 113 -11.16 39.14 -43.50
CA ASN A 113 -10.65 40.50 -43.70
C ASN A 113 -10.66 40.93 -45.18
N GLY A 114 -10.58 39.98 -46.11
CA GLY A 114 -10.62 40.20 -47.56
C GLY A 114 -12.01 40.50 -48.14
N LEU A 115 -13.10 40.39 -47.37
CA LEU A 115 -14.46 40.59 -47.88
C LEU A 115 -14.71 42.02 -48.37
N VAL A 116 -15.43 42.14 -49.49
CA VAL A 116 -15.86 43.42 -50.06
C VAL A 116 -17.33 43.33 -50.45
N ALA A 117 -18.13 44.27 -49.94
CA ALA A 117 -19.55 44.37 -50.22
C ALA A 117 -19.79 44.76 -51.70
N SER A 118 -20.48 43.91 -52.46
CA SER A 118 -20.82 44.13 -53.87
C SER A 118 -21.86 43.13 -54.36
N GLY A 119 -22.54 43.44 -55.47
CA GLY A 119 -23.44 42.49 -56.13
C GLY A 119 -24.81 42.33 -55.46
N GLN A 120 -25.55 41.33 -55.94
CA GLN A 120 -26.87 40.94 -55.42
C GLN A 120 -26.72 40.00 -54.22
N THR A 121 -27.81 39.35 -53.80
CA THR A 121 -27.86 38.52 -52.59
C THR A 121 -28.48 37.15 -52.90
N ASN A 122 -27.65 36.13 -53.01
CA ASN A 122 -28.01 34.74 -53.33
C ASN A 122 -27.76 33.81 -52.15
N HIS A 123 -28.73 33.76 -51.22
CA HIS A 123 -28.65 32.95 -50.00
C HIS A 123 -28.63 31.45 -50.29
N GLU A 124 -29.39 30.99 -51.30
CA GLU A 124 -29.45 29.60 -51.74
C GLU A 124 -28.03 29.09 -52.06
N ALA A 125 -27.30 29.80 -52.93
CA ALA A 125 -25.94 29.43 -53.29
C ALA A 125 -24.99 29.39 -52.08
N GLY A 126 -25.14 30.33 -51.13
CA GLY A 126 -24.32 30.38 -49.92
C GLY A 126 -24.56 29.17 -49.01
N ILE A 127 -25.82 28.86 -48.72
CA ILE A 127 -26.22 27.72 -47.87
C ILE A 127 -25.82 26.40 -48.54
N SER A 128 -26.11 26.24 -49.84
CA SER A 128 -25.79 25.02 -50.59
C SER A 128 -24.28 24.75 -50.63
N THR A 129 -23.47 25.78 -50.91
CA THR A 129 -22.00 25.67 -50.93
C THR A 129 -21.45 25.33 -49.55
N GLY A 130 -21.96 25.99 -48.50
CA GLY A 130 -21.54 25.73 -47.13
C GLY A 130 -21.90 24.32 -46.68
N GLN A 131 -23.13 23.87 -47.00
CA GLN A 131 -23.58 22.52 -46.71
C GLN A 131 -22.75 21.47 -47.46
N GLY A 132 -22.31 21.75 -48.70
CA GLY A 132 -21.44 20.85 -49.46
C GLY A 132 -20.13 20.52 -48.74
N GLN A 133 -19.57 21.46 -47.98
CA GLN A 133 -18.38 21.22 -47.16
C GLN A 133 -18.69 20.41 -45.89
N LEU A 134 -19.84 20.66 -45.27
CA LEU A 134 -20.25 19.99 -44.04
C LEU A 134 -20.78 18.57 -44.28
N ALA A 135 -21.45 18.30 -45.41
CA ALA A 135 -22.18 17.06 -45.66
C ALA A 135 -21.31 15.79 -45.57
N SER A 136 -20.03 15.88 -45.94
CA SER A 136 -19.08 14.76 -45.86
C SER A 136 -18.37 14.63 -44.52
N SER A 137 -18.62 15.54 -43.58
CA SER A 137 -17.91 15.57 -42.30
C SER A 137 -18.45 14.53 -41.31
N PRO A 138 -17.58 13.76 -40.64
CA PRO A 138 -17.98 12.90 -39.53
C PRO A 138 -18.19 13.68 -38.21
N ASN A 139 -17.83 14.96 -38.18
CA ASN A 139 -17.87 15.83 -37.01
C ASN A 139 -19.29 16.37 -36.76
N ALA A 140 -19.53 17.02 -35.62
CA ALA A 140 -20.73 17.83 -35.46
C ALA A 140 -20.69 18.98 -36.49
N ARG A 141 -21.83 19.29 -37.11
CA ARG A 141 -21.88 20.17 -38.29
C ARG A 141 -22.67 21.41 -37.93
N VAL A 142 -22.00 22.56 -37.97
CA VAL A 142 -22.60 23.86 -37.64
C VAL A 142 -22.44 24.81 -38.82
N MET A 143 -23.50 25.48 -39.21
CA MET A 143 -23.48 26.56 -40.20
C MET A 143 -23.90 27.86 -39.52
N ILE A 144 -23.12 28.92 -39.70
CA ILE A 144 -23.44 30.24 -39.14
C ILE A 144 -23.58 31.22 -40.30
N ILE A 145 -24.79 31.72 -40.52
CA ILE A 145 -25.14 32.61 -41.63
C ILE A 145 -25.15 34.05 -41.12
N PHE A 146 -24.40 34.94 -41.75
CA PHE A 146 -24.40 36.37 -41.46
C PHE A 146 -24.99 37.13 -42.64
N THR A 147 -26.06 37.91 -42.43
CA THR A 147 -26.79 38.56 -43.53
C THR A 147 -27.77 39.62 -43.05
N ASP A 148 -28.29 40.45 -43.95
CA ASP A 148 -29.48 41.28 -43.72
C ASP A 148 -30.79 40.55 -44.09
N GLY A 149 -30.72 39.34 -44.64
CA GLY A 149 -31.86 38.46 -44.93
C GLY A 149 -32.65 38.80 -46.20
N ASN A 150 -32.22 39.76 -47.03
CA ASN A 150 -32.94 40.16 -48.24
C ASN A 150 -32.41 39.45 -49.48
N THR A 151 -33.01 38.31 -49.85
CA THR A 151 -32.66 37.57 -51.07
C THR A 151 -33.07 38.37 -52.33
N THR A 152 -32.15 38.54 -53.27
CA THR A 152 -32.36 39.29 -54.52
C THR A 152 -31.89 38.55 -55.78
N ALA A 153 -31.27 37.38 -55.61
CA ALA A 153 -30.84 36.48 -56.69
C ALA A 153 -30.93 35.01 -56.22
N GLY A 154 -31.00 34.07 -57.17
CA GLY A 154 -31.17 32.64 -56.88
C GLY A 154 -32.63 32.24 -56.63
N ASP A 155 -32.82 30.97 -56.30
CA ASP A 155 -34.11 30.40 -55.89
C ASP A 155 -34.35 30.62 -54.38
N ASP A 156 -35.44 30.06 -53.85
CA ASP A 156 -35.78 30.21 -52.42
C ASP A 156 -34.76 29.45 -51.53
N PRO A 157 -34.04 30.14 -50.63
CA PRO A 157 -33.07 29.51 -49.72
C PRO A 157 -33.68 28.54 -48.71
N LEU A 158 -35.01 28.54 -48.50
CA LEU A 158 -35.67 27.68 -47.53
C LEU A 158 -35.41 26.19 -47.79
N ASP A 159 -35.46 25.77 -49.05
CA ASP A 159 -35.26 24.37 -49.44
C ASP A 159 -33.83 23.88 -49.11
N ASP A 160 -32.81 24.71 -49.31
CA ASP A 160 -31.41 24.39 -48.95
C ASP A 160 -31.21 24.36 -47.44
N ALA A 161 -31.83 25.29 -46.71
CA ALA A 161 -31.77 25.32 -45.26
C ALA A 161 -32.44 24.07 -44.64
N GLU A 162 -33.60 23.66 -45.18
CA GLU A 162 -34.27 22.41 -44.79
C GLU A 162 -33.41 21.19 -45.08
N ARG A 163 -32.80 21.10 -46.26
CA ARG A 163 -31.88 20.01 -46.61
C ARG A 163 -30.69 19.93 -45.65
N ALA A 164 -30.09 21.07 -45.31
CA ALA A 164 -28.98 21.12 -44.36
C ALA A 164 -29.41 20.66 -42.96
N ARG A 165 -30.54 21.16 -42.43
CA ARG A 165 -31.09 20.72 -41.13
C ARG A 165 -31.43 19.23 -41.11
N ASN A 166 -32.06 18.73 -42.17
CA ASN A 166 -32.39 17.31 -42.32
C ASN A 166 -31.14 16.42 -42.42
N ALA A 167 -30.01 16.95 -42.91
CA ALA A 167 -28.73 16.27 -42.91
C ALA A 167 -28.04 16.26 -41.52
N GLY A 168 -28.62 16.92 -40.52
CA GLY A 168 -28.08 17.06 -39.17
C GLY A 168 -27.11 18.23 -39.00
N THR A 169 -27.14 19.22 -39.90
CA THR A 169 -26.41 20.48 -39.73
C THR A 169 -27.24 21.43 -38.87
N GLU A 170 -26.64 21.94 -37.81
CA GLU A 170 -27.22 22.98 -36.97
C GLU A 170 -26.99 24.36 -37.59
N ILE A 171 -28.04 25.15 -37.81
CA ILE A 171 -27.95 26.42 -38.52
C ILE A 171 -28.25 27.57 -37.56
N PHE A 172 -27.29 28.48 -37.42
CA PHE A 172 -27.41 29.75 -36.72
C PHE A 172 -27.52 30.89 -37.73
N GLY A 173 -28.38 31.87 -37.45
CA GLY A 173 -28.63 33.03 -38.29
C GLY A 173 -28.36 34.30 -37.53
N ILE A 174 -27.47 35.14 -38.06
CA ILE A 174 -27.05 36.41 -37.49
C ILE A 174 -27.46 37.51 -38.46
N GLY A 175 -28.58 38.15 -38.13
CA GLY A 175 -29.10 39.31 -38.83
C GLY A 175 -28.33 40.58 -38.47
N LEU A 176 -27.77 41.27 -39.47
CA LEU A 176 -26.97 42.49 -39.28
C LEU A 176 -27.54 43.70 -40.01
N GLY A 177 -27.50 44.85 -39.33
CA GLY A 177 -27.85 46.16 -39.90
C GLY A 177 -29.29 46.61 -39.64
N ASN A 178 -29.67 47.74 -40.23
CA ASN A 178 -30.89 48.47 -39.85
C ASN A 178 -32.15 48.03 -40.62
N SER A 179 -32.04 47.08 -41.54
CA SER A 179 -33.13 46.67 -42.44
C SER A 179 -33.14 45.16 -42.63
N ILE A 180 -33.08 44.44 -41.51
CA ILE A 180 -33.03 42.98 -41.50
C ILE A 180 -34.40 42.37 -41.79
N ASN A 181 -34.48 41.47 -42.75
CA ASN A 181 -35.63 40.59 -42.92
C ASN A 181 -35.58 39.45 -41.89
N GLN A 182 -36.03 39.74 -40.67
CA GLN A 182 -35.94 38.78 -39.56
C GLN A 182 -36.75 37.51 -39.81
N ASN A 183 -37.86 37.59 -40.55
CA ASN A 183 -38.70 36.42 -40.84
C ASN A 183 -37.98 35.44 -41.77
N ALA A 184 -37.24 35.95 -42.75
CA ALA A 184 -36.42 35.11 -43.63
C ALA A 184 -35.35 34.38 -42.83
N VAL A 185 -34.55 35.10 -42.03
CA VAL A 185 -33.51 34.48 -41.19
C VAL A 185 -34.10 33.44 -40.23
N ARG A 186 -35.21 33.75 -39.56
CA ARG A 186 -35.90 32.79 -38.66
C ARG A 186 -36.36 31.51 -39.35
N SER A 187 -36.64 31.55 -40.66
CA SER A 187 -37.07 30.38 -41.43
C SER A 187 -35.91 29.43 -41.80
N TRP A 188 -34.67 29.93 -41.79
CA TRP A 188 -33.49 29.15 -42.18
C TRP A 188 -32.77 28.48 -41.00
N VAL A 189 -32.97 28.96 -39.78
CA VAL A 189 -32.24 28.47 -38.60
C VAL A 189 -32.82 27.18 -38.03
N SER A 190 -32.04 26.52 -37.19
CA SER A 190 -32.48 25.36 -36.41
C SER A 190 -33.45 25.73 -35.29
N ALA A 191 -34.20 24.74 -34.80
CA ALA A 191 -35.08 24.89 -33.65
C ALA A 191 -34.31 24.61 -32.33
N PRO A 192 -34.63 25.30 -31.22
CA PRO A 192 -35.60 26.39 -31.13
C PRO A 192 -35.05 27.69 -31.72
N VAL A 193 -35.88 28.41 -32.49
CA VAL A 193 -35.49 29.64 -33.20
C VAL A 193 -34.94 30.71 -32.24
N SER A 194 -35.42 30.75 -31.00
CA SER A 194 -34.94 31.67 -29.96
C SER A 194 -33.48 31.47 -29.55
N GLU A 195 -32.90 30.31 -29.83
CA GLU A 195 -31.51 29.97 -29.53
C GLU A 195 -30.62 29.97 -30.79
N HIS A 196 -31.21 30.23 -31.97
CA HIS A 196 -30.50 30.11 -33.25
C HIS A 196 -30.63 31.32 -34.18
N ALA A 197 -31.56 32.23 -33.93
CA ALA A 197 -31.71 33.46 -34.69
C ALA A 197 -31.44 34.69 -33.82
N TYR A 198 -30.42 35.44 -34.20
CA TYR A 198 -29.93 36.62 -33.49
C TYR A 198 -29.97 37.84 -34.41
N PHE A 199 -30.30 39.00 -33.87
CA PHE A 199 -30.50 40.24 -34.65
C PHE A 199 -29.87 41.41 -33.93
N THR A 200 -29.00 42.16 -34.61
CA THR A 200 -28.32 43.31 -34.01
C THR A 200 -27.85 44.33 -35.04
N GLU A 201 -27.80 45.58 -34.59
CA GLU A 201 -27.20 46.70 -35.31
C GLU A 201 -25.77 47.00 -34.80
N ASP A 202 -25.40 46.45 -33.63
CA ASP A 202 -24.17 46.75 -32.91
C ASP A 202 -23.22 45.53 -32.79
N ALA A 203 -21.92 45.82 -32.87
CA ALA A 203 -20.85 44.84 -32.74
C ALA A 203 -20.71 44.31 -31.30
N GLY A 204 -21.00 45.12 -30.29
CA GLY A 204 -20.92 44.70 -28.88
C GLY A 204 -21.92 43.61 -28.51
N THR A 205 -23.14 43.66 -29.04
CA THR A 205 -24.15 42.61 -28.85
C THR A 205 -23.76 41.29 -29.53
N LEU A 206 -22.99 41.33 -30.62
CA LEU A 206 -22.49 40.13 -31.29
C LEU A 206 -21.52 39.34 -30.41
N GLN A 207 -20.74 40.01 -29.57
CA GLN A 207 -19.83 39.33 -28.64
C GLN A 207 -20.59 38.43 -27.65
N GLN A 208 -21.74 38.90 -27.13
CA GLN A 208 -22.59 38.13 -26.22
C GLN A 208 -23.23 36.93 -26.93
N ILE A 209 -23.68 37.12 -28.18
CA ILE A 209 -24.22 36.06 -29.03
C ILE A 209 -23.16 34.95 -29.24
N PHE A 210 -21.90 35.31 -29.45
CA PHE A 210 -20.83 34.31 -29.57
C PHE A 210 -20.37 33.71 -28.25
N ASP A 211 -20.61 34.36 -27.11
CA ASP A 211 -20.43 33.70 -25.80
C ASP A 211 -21.50 32.61 -25.61
N GLU A 212 -22.74 32.88 -26.02
CA GLU A 212 -23.81 31.87 -26.00
C GLU A 212 -23.54 30.73 -26.99
N ILE A 213 -23.18 31.03 -28.24
CA ILE A 213 -22.86 30.01 -29.25
C ILE A 213 -21.59 29.24 -28.86
N GLY A 214 -20.55 29.92 -28.37
CA GLY A 214 -19.29 29.31 -27.94
C GLY A 214 -19.46 28.34 -26.77
N THR A 215 -20.31 28.69 -25.79
CA THR A 215 -20.63 27.81 -24.64
C THR A 215 -21.53 26.63 -25.02
N VAL A 216 -22.32 26.74 -26.10
CA VAL A 216 -23.09 25.61 -26.65
C VAL A 216 -22.18 24.63 -27.40
N ILE A 217 -21.18 25.13 -28.12
CA ILE A 217 -20.29 24.33 -28.97
C ILE A 217 -19.10 23.72 -28.20
N VAL A 218 -18.60 24.39 -27.15
CA VAL A 218 -17.46 23.95 -26.33
C VAL A 218 -17.93 23.64 -24.91
N ARG A 219 -18.51 22.46 -24.69
CA ARG A 219 -18.89 22.00 -23.33
C ARG A 219 -17.77 21.17 -22.68
N PRO A 220 -17.25 21.60 -21.51
CA PRO A 220 -16.39 20.75 -20.70
C PRO A 220 -17.08 19.42 -20.37
N ALA A 221 -16.32 18.34 -20.30
CA ALA A 221 -16.80 17.05 -19.82
C ALA A 221 -17.12 17.08 -18.31
N ALA A 222 -16.38 17.90 -17.56
CA ALA A 222 -16.67 18.19 -16.16
C ALA A 222 -16.11 19.56 -15.73
N THR A 223 -16.71 20.18 -14.73
CA THR A 223 -16.27 21.43 -14.11
C THR A 223 -16.22 21.29 -12.59
N GLN A 224 -15.38 22.11 -11.93
CA GLN A 224 -15.13 22.03 -10.49
C GLN A 224 -14.75 20.61 -10.03
N VAL A 225 -13.90 19.95 -10.82
CA VAL A 225 -13.45 18.59 -10.54
C VAL A 225 -12.57 18.59 -9.29
N VAL A 226 -12.88 17.71 -8.35
CA VAL A 226 -12.11 17.48 -7.13
C VAL A 226 -11.89 15.98 -6.94
N VAL A 227 -10.62 15.58 -6.87
CA VAL A 227 -10.20 14.23 -6.46
C VAL A 227 -9.60 14.31 -5.07
N LYS A 228 -10.13 13.54 -4.12
CA LYS A 228 -9.57 13.41 -2.77
C LYS A 228 -9.06 12.00 -2.52
N LEU A 229 -7.79 11.91 -2.17
CA LEU A 229 -7.07 10.66 -1.89
C LEU A 229 -6.63 10.67 -0.43
N ALA A 230 -7.35 9.95 0.43
CA ALA A 230 -6.93 9.71 1.81
C ALA A 230 -5.96 8.53 1.82
N VAL A 231 -4.72 8.77 2.20
CA VAL A 231 -3.64 7.77 2.25
C VAL A 231 -3.79 6.94 3.53
N GLN A 232 -3.59 5.62 3.44
CA GLN A 232 -3.60 4.74 4.63
C GLN A 232 -2.51 5.17 5.63
N PRO A 233 -2.72 4.98 6.95
CA PRO A 233 -1.71 5.27 7.97
C PRO A 233 -0.40 4.48 7.83
N SER A 234 -0.37 3.41 7.02
CA SER A 234 0.84 2.65 6.69
C SER A 234 1.71 3.29 5.61
N PHE A 235 1.24 4.37 4.99
CA PHE A 235 1.96 5.09 3.95
C PHE A 235 1.99 6.59 4.23
N SER A 236 3.00 7.25 3.69
CA SER A 236 3.09 8.72 3.63
C SER A 236 3.24 9.16 2.17
N ALA A 237 2.43 10.13 1.75
CA ALA A 237 2.51 10.71 0.42
C ALA A 237 3.52 11.87 0.35
N SER A 238 4.23 11.94 -0.77
CA SER A 238 5.14 13.06 -1.08
C SER A 238 5.26 13.29 -2.60
N GLY A 239 5.76 14.46 -2.99
CA GLY A 239 6.08 14.76 -4.40
C GLY A 239 4.86 14.80 -5.33
N ALA A 240 3.68 15.15 -4.83
CA ALA A 240 2.47 15.19 -5.64
C ALA A 240 2.55 16.29 -6.72
N SER A 241 2.29 15.91 -7.97
CA SER A 241 2.34 16.78 -9.14
C SER A 241 1.24 16.39 -10.12
N ALA A 242 0.53 17.37 -10.67
CA ALA A 242 -0.54 17.17 -11.65
C ALA A 242 -0.18 17.80 -12.99
N SER A 243 -0.65 17.19 -14.08
CA SER A 243 -0.51 17.74 -15.44
C SER A 243 -1.45 18.92 -15.70
N LYS A 244 -2.51 19.08 -14.91
CA LYS A 244 -3.50 20.16 -15.01
C LYS A 244 -4.11 20.47 -13.64
N GLY A 245 -4.54 21.72 -13.45
CA GLY A 245 -5.17 22.16 -12.21
C GLY A 245 -4.17 22.39 -11.08
N SER A 246 -4.64 22.31 -9.83
CA SER A 246 -3.83 22.54 -8.64
C SER A 246 -3.88 21.35 -7.68
N VAL A 247 -2.81 21.15 -6.93
CA VAL A 247 -2.69 20.06 -5.96
C VAL A 247 -2.37 20.63 -4.59
N SER A 248 -3.18 20.28 -3.59
CA SER A 248 -2.90 20.49 -2.19
C SER A 248 -2.62 19.13 -1.55
N ALA A 249 -1.40 18.92 -1.07
CA ALA A 249 -0.97 17.62 -0.56
C ALA A 249 -0.38 17.73 0.85
N SER A 250 -0.78 16.79 1.71
CA SER A 250 -0.11 16.44 2.96
C SER A 250 0.26 14.95 2.92
N PRO A 251 1.04 14.43 3.90
CA PRO A 251 1.38 13.01 3.94
C PRO A 251 0.17 12.06 3.99
N SER A 252 -0.98 12.51 4.48
CA SER A 252 -2.17 11.68 4.68
C SER A 252 -3.34 12.00 3.74
N LEU A 253 -3.32 13.16 3.07
CA LEU A 253 -4.41 13.59 2.19
C LEU A 253 -3.87 14.36 1.00
N ILE A 254 -4.24 13.94 -0.20
CA ILE A 254 -4.02 14.69 -1.43
C ILE A 254 -5.38 15.14 -1.97
N THR A 255 -5.51 16.43 -2.25
CA THR A 255 -6.65 17.02 -2.96
C THR A 255 -6.16 17.59 -4.28
N TRP A 256 -6.70 17.10 -5.38
CA TRP A 256 -6.43 17.59 -6.73
C TRP A 256 -7.68 18.26 -7.29
N SER A 257 -7.55 19.52 -7.68
CA SER A 257 -8.65 20.36 -8.16
C SER A 257 -8.40 20.83 -9.60
N ILE A 258 -9.40 20.71 -10.46
CA ILE A 258 -9.37 21.17 -11.85
C ILE A 258 -10.65 21.99 -12.12
N ASP A 259 -10.49 23.23 -12.55
CA ASP A 259 -11.64 24.12 -12.80
C ASP A 259 -12.52 23.61 -13.93
N GLN A 260 -11.90 23.16 -15.03
CA GLN A 260 -12.57 22.61 -16.21
C GLN A 260 -11.75 21.46 -16.82
N LEU A 261 -12.44 20.36 -17.11
CA LEU A 261 -11.90 19.18 -17.78
C LEU A 261 -12.61 19.03 -19.12
N MET A 262 -11.86 19.18 -20.21
CA MET A 262 -12.33 19.06 -21.60
C MET A 262 -12.27 17.59 -22.05
N SER A 263 -12.38 17.33 -23.35
CA SER A 263 -12.10 15.99 -23.92
C SER A 263 -10.60 15.72 -23.91
N GLU A 264 -10.06 15.39 -22.75
CA GLU A 264 -8.62 15.23 -22.51
C GLU A 264 -8.34 14.17 -21.45
N THR A 265 -7.10 13.68 -21.47
CA THR A 265 -6.58 12.80 -20.42
C THR A 265 -5.57 13.59 -19.57
N VAL A 266 -5.82 13.64 -18.26
CA VAL A 266 -4.96 14.33 -17.29
C VAL A 266 -4.51 13.39 -16.19
N THR A 267 -3.36 13.69 -15.58
CA THR A 267 -2.73 12.80 -14.61
C THR A 267 -2.24 13.53 -13.38
N LEU A 268 -2.35 12.88 -12.23
CA LEU A 268 -1.68 13.23 -10.97
C LEU A 268 -0.72 12.09 -10.62
N THR A 269 0.53 12.43 -10.29
CA THR A 269 1.55 11.48 -9.82
C THR A 269 2.05 11.88 -8.45
N TYR A 270 2.29 10.91 -7.57
CA TYR A 270 2.95 11.12 -6.28
C TYR A 270 3.65 9.84 -5.81
N VAL A 271 4.48 9.96 -4.79
CA VAL A 271 5.20 8.82 -4.18
C VAL A 271 4.54 8.46 -2.85
N ALA A 272 4.18 7.19 -2.69
CA ALA A 272 3.73 6.62 -1.43
C ALA A 272 4.86 5.80 -0.80
N THR A 273 5.35 6.23 0.36
CA THR A 273 6.43 5.55 1.10
C THR A 273 5.85 4.82 2.31
N HIS A 274 6.16 3.52 2.45
CA HIS A 274 5.71 2.72 3.58
C HIS A 274 6.35 3.23 4.88
N ASP A 275 5.54 3.43 5.92
CA ASP A 275 6.02 3.74 7.25
C ASP A 275 6.58 2.47 7.90
N ASN A 276 7.90 2.39 8.05
CA ASN A 276 8.58 1.25 8.66
C ASN A 276 8.24 1.02 10.14
N LEU A 277 7.49 1.93 10.78
CA LEU A 277 6.90 1.73 12.10
C LEU A 277 5.63 0.86 12.06
N LYS A 278 5.14 0.48 10.87
CA LYS A 278 3.91 -0.28 10.64
C LYS A 278 4.21 -1.69 10.12
N PRO A 279 3.31 -2.67 10.34
CA PRO A 279 3.43 -4.01 9.76
C PRO A 279 3.44 -3.96 8.23
N GLY A 280 4.08 -4.96 7.62
CA GLY A 280 4.08 -5.12 6.17
C GLY A 280 2.84 -5.88 5.70
N GLY A 281 3.02 -6.67 4.65
CA GLY A 281 1.95 -7.47 4.05
C GLY A 281 1.33 -6.82 2.82
N ALA A 282 0.18 -7.35 2.38
CA ALA A 282 -0.57 -6.82 1.25
C ALA A 282 -1.45 -5.65 1.70
N LEU A 283 -0.99 -4.42 1.49
CA LEU A 283 -1.62 -3.20 2.01
C LEU A 283 -2.23 -2.35 0.88
N PRO A 284 -3.51 -1.94 0.97
CA PRO A 284 -4.03 -0.91 0.08
C PRO A 284 -3.32 0.42 0.32
N ILE A 285 -3.11 1.23 -0.71
CA ILE A 285 -2.46 2.54 -0.54
C ILE A 285 -3.40 3.57 0.11
N HIS A 286 -4.68 3.52 -0.25
CA HIS A 286 -5.67 4.52 0.19
C HIS A 286 -6.65 3.96 1.22
N ALA A 287 -7.07 4.82 2.15
CA ALA A 287 -8.27 4.59 2.95
C ALA A 287 -9.54 4.91 2.14
N SER A 288 -9.47 5.95 1.32
CA SER A 288 -10.53 6.31 0.37
C SER A 288 -9.96 7.08 -0.81
N ALA A 289 -10.51 6.86 -1.99
CA ALA A 289 -10.29 7.67 -3.19
C ALA A 289 -11.64 8.11 -3.72
N THR A 290 -11.88 9.42 -3.80
CA THR A 290 -13.18 9.99 -4.18
C THR A 290 -13.03 11.02 -5.28
N TYR A 291 -14.08 11.16 -6.06
CA TYR A 291 -14.22 12.10 -7.17
C TYR A 291 -15.54 12.85 -7.01
N SER A 292 -15.54 14.14 -7.34
CA SER A 292 -16.75 14.95 -7.48
C SER A 292 -16.54 16.03 -8.53
N ASP A 293 -17.60 16.41 -9.24
CA ASP A 293 -17.67 17.56 -10.14
C ASP A 293 -19.07 18.21 -10.05
N ALA A 294 -19.30 19.30 -10.79
CA ALA A 294 -20.59 19.99 -10.82
C ALA A 294 -21.67 19.24 -11.62
N GLU A 295 -21.26 18.43 -12.61
CA GLU A 295 -22.15 17.69 -13.51
C GLU A 295 -22.65 16.38 -12.89
N GLY A 296 -22.09 15.96 -11.75
CA GLY A 296 -22.48 14.75 -11.02
C GLY A 296 -21.96 13.45 -11.65
N ASN A 297 -20.84 13.48 -12.38
CA ASN A 297 -20.23 12.26 -12.88
C ASN A 297 -19.75 11.39 -11.71
N VAL A 298 -19.89 10.07 -11.86
CA VAL A 298 -19.48 9.09 -10.85
C VAL A 298 -18.26 8.34 -11.35
N VAL A 299 -17.11 8.59 -10.72
CA VAL A 299 -15.85 7.89 -10.99
C VAL A 299 -15.52 6.97 -9.84
N MET A 300 -15.26 5.69 -10.13
CA MET A 300 -14.80 4.70 -9.14
C MET A 300 -13.34 4.37 -9.39
N PHE A 301 -12.51 4.54 -8.36
CA PHE A 301 -11.10 4.15 -8.41
C PHE A 301 -10.90 2.76 -7.80
N ALA A 302 -10.27 1.86 -8.55
CA ALA A 302 -9.73 0.63 -7.99
C ALA A 302 -8.48 0.97 -7.16
N ASN A 303 -8.53 0.71 -5.86
CA ASN A 303 -7.40 0.99 -4.96
C ASN A 303 -6.35 -0.14 -5.09
N PRO A 304 -5.13 0.15 -5.57
CA PRO A 304 -4.09 -0.85 -5.71
C PRO A 304 -3.60 -1.28 -4.32
N THR A 305 -3.27 -2.56 -4.25
CA THR A 305 -2.63 -3.19 -3.09
C THR A 305 -1.14 -3.38 -3.40
N VAL A 306 -0.30 -3.06 -2.42
CA VAL A 306 1.16 -3.17 -2.50
C VAL A 306 1.61 -4.20 -1.48
N ASN A 307 2.46 -5.13 -1.90
CA ASN A 307 3.12 -6.10 -1.03
C ASN A 307 4.35 -5.47 -0.40
N VAL A 308 4.29 -5.21 0.90
CA VAL A 308 5.42 -4.69 1.68
C VAL A 308 6.15 -5.84 2.35
N ARG A 309 7.35 -6.17 1.86
CA ARG A 309 8.16 -7.30 2.32
C ARG A 309 9.30 -6.87 3.24
N GLY A 310 9.74 -7.77 4.10
CA GLY A 310 10.90 -7.55 4.98
C GLY A 310 10.63 -6.68 6.21
N CYS A 311 9.37 -6.34 6.52
CA CYS A 311 9.04 -5.80 7.84
C CYS A 311 8.94 -6.97 8.83
N ALA A 312 9.63 -6.88 9.97
CA ALA A 312 9.61 -7.94 10.98
C ALA A 312 8.18 -8.18 11.52
N ALA A 313 7.68 -9.40 11.37
CA ALA A 313 6.31 -9.76 11.74
C ALA A 313 6.25 -10.90 12.76
N ILE A 314 7.13 -11.88 12.63
CA ILE A 314 7.12 -13.13 13.42
C ILE A 314 8.53 -13.37 13.96
N LEU A 315 8.62 -13.78 15.22
CA LEU A 315 9.86 -14.24 15.86
C LEU A 315 9.64 -15.70 16.29
N VAL A 316 10.56 -16.58 15.93
CA VAL A 316 10.49 -18.02 16.25
C VAL A 316 11.80 -18.48 16.87
N LEU A 317 11.72 -19.05 18.06
CA LEU A 317 12.84 -19.66 18.78
C LEU A 317 12.82 -21.18 18.58
N THR A 318 13.97 -21.75 18.19
CA THR A 318 14.11 -23.18 17.92
C THR A 318 15.43 -23.73 18.48
N PRO A 319 15.47 -24.96 19.02
CA PRO A 319 14.33 -25.83 19.28
C PRO A 319 13.46 -25.31 20.44
N LYS A 320 12.14 -25.59 20.37
CA LYS A 320 11.16 -25.14 21.36
C LYS A 320 11.27 -25.84 22.71
N VAL A 321 11.72 -27.08 22.68
CA VAL A 321 11.99 -27.90 23.84
C VAL A 321 13.34 -28.57 23.70
N GLY A 322 14.03 -28.77 24.82
CA GLY A 322 15.33 -29.45 24.85
C GLY A 322 15.63 -30.01 26.22
N THR A 323 16.46 -31.05 26.26
CA THR A 323 16.94 -31.67 27.50
C THR A 323 18.43 -31.94 27.35
N HIS A 324 19.22 -31.48 28.31
CA HIS A 324 20.68 -31.49 28.28
C HIS A 324 21.22 -31.87 29.66
N TYR A 325 22.47 -32.30 29.76
CA TYR A 325 23.13 -32.48 31.04
C TYR A 325 23.89 -31.23 31.46
N VAL A 326 23.94 -30.94 32.75
CA VAL A 326 24.68 -29.77 33.27
C VAL A 326 26.13 -29.76 32.78
N GLY A 327 26.64 -28.58 32.46
CA GLY A 327 27.96 -28.35 31.88
C GLY A 327 28.04 -28.54 30.35
N GLU A 328 27.02 -29.11 29.70
CA GLU A 328 26.93 -29.09 28.24
C GLU A 328 26.62 -27.66 27.75
N THR A 329 27.03 -27.34 26.52
CA THR A 329 26.65 -26.07 25.87
C THR A 329 25.59 -26.36 24.83
N HIS A 330 24.46 -25.66 24.92
CA HIS A 330 23.36 -25.79 23.96
C HIS A 330 23.12 -24.49 23.19
N THR A 331 22.78 -24.60 21.92
CA THR A 331 22.48 -23.46 21.03
C THR A 331 21.03 -23.46 20.59
N VAL A 332 20.32 -22.36 20.85
CA VAL A 332 19.03 -22.05 20.25
C VAL A 332 19.19 -21.02 19.14
N PHE A 333 18.27 -21.02 18.18
CA PHE A 333 18.22 -20.10 17.05
C PHE A 333 16.93 -19.30 17.11
N ALA A 334 17.07 -17.98 17.23
CA ALA A 334 15.97 -17.04 17.08
C ALA A 334 15.88 -16.61 15.61
N ARG A 335 14.73 -16.81 14.97
CA ARG A 335 14.50 -16.48 13.56
C ARG A 335 13.40 -15.44 13.41
N VAL A 336 13.67 -14.37 12.67
CA VAL A 336 12.70 -13.33 12.34
C VAL A 336 12.21 -13.49 10.91
N LEU A 337 10.90 -13.46 10.74
CA LEU A 337 10.20 -13.59 9.46
C LEU A 337 9.28 -12.39 9.24
N ASP A 338 9.02 -12.06 7.98
CA ASP A 338 8.01 -11.08 7.60
C ASP A 338 6.61 -11.71 7.49
N ASP A 339 5.61 -10.89 7.13
CA ASP A 339 4.21 -11.33 6.99
C ASP A 339 4.00 -12.38 5.88
N PHE A 340 4.99 -12.59 5.00
CA PHE A 340 4.97 -13.58 3.93
C PHE A 340 5.78 -14.85 4.28
N GLY A 341 6.42 -14.89 5.45
CA GLY A 341 7.28 -15.99 5.88
C GLY A 341 8.70 -15.92 5.32
N ASP A 342 9.09 -14.81 4.71
CA ASP A 342 10.45 -14.59 4.22
C ASP A 342 11.37 -14.17 5.38
N PRO A 343 12.65 -14.59 5.37
CA PRO A 343 13.61 -14.22 6.42
C PRO A 343 13.93 -12.72 6.40
N VAL A 344 14.00 -12.10 7.59
CA VAL A 344 14.34 -10.68 7.74
C VAL A 344 15.73 -10.51 8.36
N SER A 345 16.66 -9.97 7.59
CA SER A 345 18.04 -9.66 8.00
C SER A 345 18.14 -8.29 8.68
N GLY A 346 19.13 -8.11 9.57
CA GLY A 346 19.42 -6.81 10.18
C GLY A 346 18.56 -6.45 11.41
N VAL A 347 17.76 -7.38 11.92
CA VAL A 347 16.90 -7.16 13.10
C VAL A 347 17.68 -7.49 14.37
N THR A 348 17.71 -6.58 15.33
CA THR A 348 18.29 -6.84 16.65
C THR A 348 17.35 -7.72 17.48
N VAL A 349 17.86 -8.88 17.92
CA VAL A 349 17.16 -9.82 18.80
C VAL A 349 17.89 -9.87 20.15
N GLY A 350 17.17 -9.59 21.23
CA GLY A 350 17.62 -9.83 22.60
C GLY A 350 17.16 -11.19 23.09
N LEU A 351 18.03 -11.91 23.79
CA LEU A 351 17.70 -13.18 24.43
C LEU A 351 17.98 -13.10 25.92
N SER A 352 17.11 -13.69 26.72
CA SER A 352 17.31 -13.89 28.15
C SER A 352 16.95 -15.32 28.53
N VAL A 353 17.70 -15.88 29.48
CA VAL A 353 17.44 -17.18 30.07
C VAL A 353 17.11 -16.96 31.54
N THR A 354 15.95 -17.44 31.95
CA THR A 354 15.55 -17.47 33.36
C THR A 354 15.67 -18.91 33.84
N GLY A 355 16.62 -19.13 34.75
CA GLY A 355 16.80 -20.40 35.42
C GLY A 355 15.69 -20.65 36.43
N GLY A 356 15.13 -21.85 36.41
CA GLY A 356 14.19 -22.31 37.44
C GLY A 356 14.92 -22.70 38.73
N PRO A 357 14.16 -23.11 39.76
CA PRO A 357 14.73 -23.76 40.93
C PRO A 357 15.55 -24.96 40.51
N SER A 358 16.74 -25.09 41.08
CA SER A 358 17.56 -26.28 40.96
C SER A 358 16.79 -27.49 41.45
N ILE A 359 16.91 -28.56 40.68
CA ILE A 359 16.40 -29.87 41.02
C ILE A 359 17.22 -30.39 42.20
N VAL A 360 18.53 -30.12 42.30
CA VAL A 360 19.39 -30.71 43.35
C VAL A 360 19.31 -30.00 44.70
N ASP A 361 19.22 -28.67 44.76
CA ASP A 361 19.27 -27.92 46.04
C ASP A 361 18.09 -26.96 46.26
N GLY A 362 17.21 -26.82 45.27
CA GLY A 362 16.06 -25.91 45.32
C GLY A 362 16.41 -24.43 45.12
N GLU A 363 17.69 -24.06 45.08
CA GLU A 363 18.11 -22.68 44.88
C GLU A 363 17.91 -22.24 43.42
N PRO A 364 17.65 -20.96 43.14
CA PRO A 364 17.51 -20.49 41.77
C PRO A 364 18.78 -20.72 40.96
N SER A 365 18.66 -21.40 39.82
CA SER A 365 19.80 -21.66 38.95
C SER A 365 20.27 -20.40 38.22
N ALA A 366 21.58 -20.34 37.96
CA ALA A 366 22.24 -19.21 37.29
C ALA A 366 22.77 -19.61 35.89
N PRO A 367 21.91 -19.63 34.85
CA PRO A 367 22.34 -19.97 33.49
C PRO A 367 23.40 -18.98 33.00
N THR A 368 24.37 -19.49 32.23
CA THR A 368 25.54 -18.74 31.77
C THR A 368 25.68 -18.79 30.24
N PRO A 369 25.64 -17.63 29.54
CA PRO A 369 25.19 -16.33 30.04
C PRO A 369 23.67 -16.32 30.26
N SER A 370 23.19 -15.51 31.20
CA SER A 370 21.74 -15.35 31.47
C SER A 370 21.04 -14.40 30.50
N ALA A 371 21.80 -13.68 29.66
CA ALA A 371 21.28 -12.84 28.60
C ALA A 371 22.30 -12.62 27.48
N GLY A 372 21.82 -12.25 26.30
CA GLY A 372 22.64 -11.89 25.15
C GLY A 372 21.83 -11.12 24.11
N SER A 373 22.50 -10.68 23.05
CA SER A 373 21.83 -10.08 21.89
C SER A 373 22.62 -10.35 20.62
N GLY A 374 21.93 -10.31 19.47
CA GLY A 374 22.53 -10.45 18.17
C GLY A 374 21.70 -9.78 17.07
N ILE A 375 22.25 -9.71 15.87
CA ILE A 375 21.58 -9.16 14.69
C ILE A 375 21.32 -10.32 13.71
N THR A 376 20.11 -10.41 13.17
CA THR A 376 19.75 -11.48 12.24
C THR A 376 20.60 -11.45 10.97
N ASP A 377 21.06 -12.63 10.56
CA ASP A 377 21.78 -12.84 9.31
C ASP A 377 20.86 -12.84 8.06
N ALA A 378 21.40 -13.18 6.89
CA ALA A 378 20.64 -13.30 5.64
C ALA A 378 19.52 -14.37 5.69
N ASN A 379 19.59 -15.32 6.61
CA ASN A 379 18.54 -16.33 6.85
C ASN A 379 17.54 -15.89 7.93
N GLY A 380 17.68 -14.66 8.43
CA GLY A 380 16.86 -14.08 9.47
C GLY A 380 17.18 -14.65 10.86
N GLN A 381 18.36 -15.24 11.08
CA GLN A 381 18.66 -16.02 12.29
C GLN A 381 19.71 -15.37 13.20
N VAL A 382 19.55 -15.58 14.51
CA VAL A 382 20.53 -15.28 15.56
C VAL A 382 20.72 -16.54 16.42
N PRO A 383 21.93 -17.15 16.42
CA PRO A 383 22.24 -18.21 17.36
C PRO A 383 22.53 -17.64 18.75
N PHE A 384 22.14 -18.38 19.78
CA PHE A 384 22.46 -18.07 21.17
C PHE A 384 22.80 -19.37 21.91
N SER A 385 24.01 -19.41 22.46
CA SER A 385 24.50 -20.57 23.20
C SER A 385 24.57 -20.26 24.69
N TYR A 386 24.12 -21.20 25.51
CA TYR A 386 24.24 -21.10 26.96
C TYR A 386 24.45 -22.49 27.59
N THR A 387 24.88 -22.47 28.84
CA THR A 387 25.06 -23.64 29.68
C THR A 387 24.43 -23.39 31.04
N ASN A 388 24.21 -24.45 31.81
CA ASN A 388 23.87 -24.37 33.22
C ASN A 388 24.71 -25.39 34.00
N VAL A 389 25.10 -25.01 35.20
CA VAL A 389 25.86 -25.87 36.12
C VAL A 389 24.95 -26.58 37.12
N GLN A 390 23.76 -26.02 37.35
CA GLN A 390 22.71 -26.59 38.18
C GLN A 390 21.63 -27.22 37.30
N ALA A 391 21.10 -28.35 37.73
CA ALA A 391 20.04 -29.05 37.03
C ALA A 391 18.72 -28.30 37.27
N SER A 392 18.08 -27.78 36.23
CA SER A 392 16.90 -26.92 36.38
C SER A 392 16.04 -26.89 35.11
N PRO A 393 14.74 -26.63 35.22
CA PRO A 393 13.96 -26.17 34.09
C PRO A 393 14.29 -24.70 33.80
N ASP A 394 14.70 -24.40 32.57
CA ASP A 394 15.04 -23.06 32.12
C ASP A 394 14.03 -22.58 31.07
N THR A 395 13.70 -21.28 31.13
CA THR A 395 12.91 -20.61 30.10
C THR A 395 13.78 -19.62 29.34
N ILE A 396 13.93 -19.85 28.04
CA ILE A 396 14.58 -18.91 27.13
C ILE A 396 13.51 -18.02 26.52
N THR A 397 13.70 -16.70 26.59
CA THR A 397 12.85 -15.71 25.98
C THR A 397 13.64 -14.94 24.94
N ALA A 398 13.17 -14.93 23.70
CA ALA A 398 13.68 -14.08 22.64
C ALA A 398 12.74 -12.91 22.42
N THR A 399 13.31 -11.72 22.23
CA THR A 399 12.58 -10.49 21.94
C THR A 399 13.22 -9.76 20.77
N ALA A 400 12.40 -9.22 19.87
CA ALA A 400 12.88 -8.41 18.76
C ALA A 400 12.03 -7.15 18.65
N ALA A 401 12.67 -5.98 18.64
CA ALA A 401 11.97 -4.73 18.37
C ALA A 401 11.66 -4.64 16.88
N VAL A 402 10.42 -4.27 16.54
CA VAL A 402 10.06 -3.98 15.16
C VAL A 402 10.68 -2.62 14.81
N GLN A 403 11.81 -2.62 14.12
CA GLN A 403 12.46 -1.37 13.75
C GLN A 403 11.62 -0.60 12.72
N PRO A 404 11.55 0.74 12.83
CA PRO A 404 12.21 1.60 13.83
C PRO A 404 11.41 1.88 15.11
N ASN A 405 10.18 1.37 15.30
CA ASN A 405 9.36 1.71 16.46
C ASN A 405 9.45 0.64 17.55
N VAL A 406 10.18 0.97 18.61
CA VAL A 406 10.34 0.17 19.83
C VAL A 406 9.02 -0.14 20.56
N SER A 407 7.88 0.40 20.14
CA SER A 407 6.56 0.14 20.75
C SER A 407 5.98 -1.24 20.44
N ARG A 408 6.35 -1.87 19.31
CA ARG A 408 5.95 -3.25 19.00
C ARG A 408 7.15 -4.17 19.21
N VAL A 409 7.01 -5.11 20.13
CA VAL A 409 8.02 -6.12 20.45
C VAL A 409 7.48 -7.49 20.07
N LEU A 410 8.20 -8.19 19.19
CA LEU A 410 7.97 -9.60 18.93
C LEU A 410 8.59 -10.39 20.07
N THR A 411 7.89 -11.39 20.59
CA THR A 411 8.38 -12.24 21.69
C THR A 411 8.07 -13.69 21.40
N ASP A 412 8.99 -14.56 21.79
CA ASP A 412 8.80 -15.99 21.70
C ASP A 412 9.65 -16.73 22.75
N THR A 413 9.16 -17.87 23.23
CA THR A 413 9.81 -18.62 24.32
C THR A 413 10.11 -20.07 23.97
N ALA A 414 11.14 -20.63 24.59
CA ALA A 414 11.49 -22.05 24.54
C ALA A 414 11.74 -22.55 25.97
N ALA A 415 11.42 -23.82 26.22
CA ALA A 415 11.56 -24.45 27.54
C ALA A 415 12.60 -25.57 27.47
N HIS A 416 13.69 -25.44 28.19
CA HIS A 416 14.76 -26.43 28.20
C HIS A 416 14.94 -26.96 29.62
N THR A 417 15.44 -28.18 29.76
CA THR A 417 15.66 -28.79 31.07
C THR A 417 17.09 -29.29 31.16
N TRP A 418 17.81 -28.83 32.18
CA TRP A 418 19.11 -29.35 32.55
C TRP A 418 18.94 -30.47 33.55
N LEU A 419 19.46 -31.64 33.21
CA LEU A 419 19.50 -32.79 34.07
C LEU A 419 20.84 -32.83 34.82
N PRO A 420 20.86 -33.32 36.06
CA PRO A 420 22.10 -33.54 36.76
C PRO A 420 22.91 -34.62 36.04
N LEU A 421 24.24 -34.58 36.17
CA LEU A 421 25.09 -35.64 35.66
C LEU A 421 24.70 -36.97 36.30
N PRO A 422 24.54 -38.04 35.51
CA PRO A 422 24.17 -39.34 36.06
C PRO A 422 25.32 -39.91 36.87
N ALA A 423 25.05 -40.24 38.12
CA ALA A 423 25.97 -40.92 39.02
C ALA A 423 25.48 -42.35 39.30
N SER A 424 26.42 -43.28 39.45
CA SER A 424 26.12 -44.65 39.90
C SER A 424 26.41 -44.75 41.39
N ILE A 425 25.47 -45.31 42.17
CA ILE A 425 25.63 -45.49 43.60
C ILE A 425 25.28 -46.91 44.05
N ASP A 426 25.80 -47.32 45.20
CA ASP A 426 25.41 -48.54 45.91
C ASP A 426 25.12 -48.21 47.38
N ILE A 427 23.88 -48.46 47.81
CA ILE A 427 23.43 -48.21 49.18
C ILE A 427 23.76 -49.41 50.05
N LYS A 428 24.40 -49.16 51.19
CA LYS A 428 24.88 -50.20 52.12
C LYS A 428 25.72 -51.25 51.38
N PRO A 429 26.92 -50.85 50.93
CA PRO A 429 27.72 -51.67 50.03
C PRO A 429 28.02 -53.06 50.64
N HIS A 430 28.05 -54.10 49.80
CA HIS A 430 28.19 -55.53 50.16
C HIS A 430 26.98 -56.18 50.85
N SER A 431 25.79 -55.59 50.75
CA SER A 431 24.54 -56.16 51.28
C SER A 431 23.49 -56.25 50.17
N ASP A 432 23.05 -57.46 49.82
CA ASP A 432 21.92 -57.67 48.91
C ASP A 432 20.85 -58.55 49.59
N PRO A 433 19.62 -58.04 49.84
CA PRO A 433 19.16 -56.67 49.58
C PRO A 433 19.84 -55.64 50.50
N SER A 434 19.93 -54.38 50.04
CA SER A 434 20.45 -53.20 50.76
C SER A 434 19.58 -52.82 51.96
N SER A 435 19.52 -53.72 52.95
CA SER A 435 18.54 -53.67 54.02
C SER A 435 19.05 -52.88 55.21
N TYR A 436 18.28 -51.90 55.66
CA TYR A 436 18.62 -51.08 56.82
C TYR A 436 17.47 -51.01 57.81
N GLY A 437 17.78 -50.97 59.12
CA GLY A 437 16.74 -51.02 60.14
C GLY A 437 16.04 -49.66 60.32
N ALA A 438 14.71 -49.63 60.23
CA ALA A 438 13.90 -48.41 60.32
C ALA A 438 14.09 -47.59 61.61
N ASN A 439 14.54 -48.22 62.70
CA ASN A 439 14.82 -47.56 63.98
C ASN A 439 16.32 -47.36 64.25
N SER A 440 17.17 -47.54 63.23
CA SER A 440 18.62 -47.40 63.38
C SER A 440 19.00 -45.96 63.67
N LYS A 441 19.93 -45.77 64.61
CA LYS A 441 20.56 -44.47 64.90
C LYS A 441 21.99 -44.40 64.37
N GLY A 442 22.40 -45.41 63.60
CA GLY A 442 23.73 -45.52 63.01
C GLY A 442 23.85 -44.73 61.71
N ASN A 443 25.05 -44.72 61.13
CA ASN A 443 25.24 -44.13 59.81
C ASN A 443 25.01 -45.21 58.73
N ILE A 444 24.27 -44.86 57.67
CA ILE A 444 24.14 -45.68 56.48
C ILE A 444 25.29 -45.33 55.51
N PRO A 445 26.11 -46.31 55.08
CA PRO A 445 27.12 -46.07 54.05
C PRO A 445 26.49 -46.10 52.66
N VAL A 446 26.95 -45.23 51.76
CA VAL A 446 26.58 -45.21 50.34
C VAL A 446 27.86 -45.04 49.53
N ALA A 447 28.15 -45.96 48.63
CA ALA A 447 29.27 -45.86 47.70
C ALA A 447 28.83 -45.07 46.46
N LEU A 448 29.59 -44.04 46.11
CA LEU A 448 29.54 -43.35 44.83
C LEU A 448 30.58 -44.00 43.93
N ILE A 449 30.13 -44.64 42.85
CA ILE A 449 30.95 -45.46 41.98
C ILE A 449 31.58 -44.57 40.90
N GLY A 450 32.90 -44.61 40.80
CA GLY A 450 33.68 -43.91 39.81
C GLY A 450 33.56 -44.55 38.43
N SER A 451 33.87 -43.77 37.40
CA SER A 451 34.02 -44.29 36.04
C SER A 451 35.04 -43.46 35.27
N ALA A 452 35.34 -43.88 34.03
CA ALA A 452 36.21 -43.12 33.13
C ALA A 452 35.73 -41.66 32.91
N THR A 453 34.42 -41.40 33.03
CA THR A 453 33.81 -40.08 32.85
C THR A 453 33.37 -39.41 34.15
N PHE A 454 33.41 -40.13 35.29
CA PHE A 454 32.99 -39.64 36.60
C PHE A 454 34.09 -39.89 37.64
N ASN A 455 34.94 -38.88 37.85
CA ASN A 455 36.04 -38.96 38.80
C ASN A 455 35.61 -38.47 40.19
N VAL A 456 35.33 -39.41 41.11
CA VAL A 456 34.83 -39.14 42.47
C VAL A 456 35.75 -38.27 43.34
N THR A 457 37.04 -38.16 42.97
CA THR A 457 37.98 -37.28 43.68
C THR A 457 37.67 -35.80 43.49
N GLN A 458 36.91 -35.45 42.44
CA GLN A 458 36.51 -34.09 42.10
C GLN A 458 35.14 -33.69 42.67
N VAL A 459 34.50 -34.59 43.41
CA VAL A 459 33.24 -34.34 44.12
C VAL A 459 33.50 -33.43 45.32
N ASP A 460 32.73 -32.34 45.42
CA ASP A 460 32.72 -31.50 46.60
C ASP A 460 31.94 -32.19 47.72
N ASN A 461 32.66 -32.65 48.74
CA ASN A 461 32.04 -33.39 49.85
C ASN A 461 31.04 -32.56 50.65
N SER A 462 31.14 -31.23 50.61
CA SER A 462 30.26 -30.33 51.37
C SER A 462 28.88 -30.16 50.75
N THR A 463 28.70 -30.61 49.51
CA THR A 463 27.43 -30.55 48.77
C THR A 463 26.77 -31.92 48.64
N VAL A 464 27.34 -32.98 49.22
CA VAL A 464 26.80 -34.34 49.08
C VAL A 464 25.70 -34.64 50.09
N TYR A 465 24.52 -34.94 49.59
CA TYR A 465 23.35 -35.29 50.37
C TYR A 465 22.78 -36.65 49.96
N PHE A 466 22.16 -37.35 50.91
CA PHE A 466 21.49 -38.63 50.67
C PHE A 466 20.16 -38.72 51.43
N GLY A 467 19.12 -39.23 50.79
CA GLY A 467 17.81 -39.35 51.43
C GLY A 467 16.71 -39.98 50.60
N ASP A 468 15.49 -39.80 51.10
CA ASP A 468 14.24 -40.24 50.49
C ASP A 468 13.98 -39.57 49.13
N ALA A 469 13.48 -40.37 48.18
CA ALA A 469 13.04 -39.93 46.87
C ALA A 469 11.52 -39.70 46.91
N PRO A 470 11.00 -38.53 46.52
CA PRO A 470 11.47 -37.77 45.36
C PRO A 470 11.96 -36.34 45.70
N THR A 471 12.17 -36.01 46.97
CA THR A 471 12.79 -34.72 47.33
C THR A 471 14.26 -34.79 46.95
N THR A 472 14.55 -34.29 45.75
CA THR A 472 15.81 -34.33 45.01
C THR A 472 17.04 -33.75 45.73
N ILE A 473 16.86 -33.28 46.96
CA ILE A 473 17.90 -32.66 47.77
C ILE A 473 18.59 -33.68 48.67
N GLY A 474 17.94 -34.79 49.06
CA GLY A 474 18.49 -35.68 50.09
C GLY A 474 18.62 -34.95 51.44
N ASP A 475 18.03 -35.48 52.50
CA ASP A 475 17.91 -34.71 53.74
C ASP A 475 19.17 -34.76 54.64
N ALA A 476 20.07 -35.73 54.40
CA ALA A 476 21.27 -35.92 55.22
C ALA A 476 22.53 -35.46 54.49
N LEU A 477 23.21 -34.46 55.04
CA LEU A 477 24.57 -34.09 54.61
C LEU A 477 25.59 -35.19 54.96
N ALA A 478 26.52 -35.45 54.04
CA ALA A 478 27.61 -36.41 54.23
C ALA A 478 28.50 -36.05 55.44
N LYS A 479 28.76 -37.01 56.33
CA LYS A 479 29.64 -36.78 57.50
C LYS A 479 31.12 -36.98 57.18
N ARG A 480 31.44 -37.98 56.35
CA ARG A 480 32.80 -38.37 55.93
C ARG A 480 32.71 -39.08 54.59
N GLY A 481 33.70 -38.87 53.71
CA GLY A 481 33.91 -39.62 52.47
C GLY A 481 35.32 -40.19 52.46
N ALA A 482 35.46 -41.50 52.19
CA ALA A 482 36.76 -42.16 52.00
C ALA A 482 36.88 -42.61 50.55
N ILE A 483 38.06 -42.42 49.94
CA ILE A 483 38.36 -42.93 48.60
C ILE A 483 38.81 -44.37 48.74
N GLU A 484 38.09 -45.29 48.10
CA GLU A 484 38.34 -46.72 48.10
C GLU A 484 37.99 -47.25 46.70
N ASP A 485 38.77 -48.17 46.14
CA ASP A 485 38.39 -48.91 44.92
C ASP A 485 37.44 -50.03 45.36
N TYR A 486 36.14 -49.74 45.37
CA TYR A 486 35.12 -50.52 46.06
C TYR A 486 34.71 -51.75 45.26
N ASN A 487 34.52 -51.59 43.95
CA ASN A 487 34.14 -52.69 43.06
C ASN A 487 35.36 -53.45 42.46
N SER A 488 36.59 -53.02 42.78
CA SER A 488 37.84 -53.59 42.27
C SER A 488 37.99 -53.48 40.75
N ASP A 489 37.40 -52.46 40.14
CA ASP A 489 37.52 -52.19 38.70
C ASP A 489 38.77 -51.35 38.35
N GLY A 490 39.52 -50.90 39.37
CA GLY A 490 40.71 -50.08 39.21
C GLY A 490 40.42 -48.58 39.06
N VAL A 491 39.16 -48.17 39.16
CA VAL A 491 38.72 -46.79 39.26
C VAL A 491 38.44 -46.46 40.73
N SER A 492 38.74 -45.24 41.15
CA SER A 492 38.46 -44.83 42.52
C SER A 492 36.96 -44.62 42.73
N ASP A 493 36.41 -45.27 43.75
CA ASP A 493 35.07 -45.02 44.30
C ASP A 493 35.17 -44.18 45.57
N LYS A 494 34.01 -43.70 46.05
CA LYS A 494 33.96 -42.88 47.26
C LYS A 494 32.80 -43.28 48.15
N VAL A 495 33.11 -43.76 49.36
CA VAL A 495 32.09 -44.20 50.31
C VAL A 495 31.78 -43.09 51.29
N PHE A 496 30.53 -42.61 51.25
CA PHE A 496 30.00 -41.62 52.16
C PHE A 496 29.20 -42.28 53.29
N HIS A 497 29.15 -41.62 54.45
CA HIS A 497 28.35 -42.06 55.58
C HIS A 497 27.36 -40.98 56.01
N PHE A 498 26.08 -41.36 56.08
CA PHE A 498 24.96 -40.46 56.37
C PHE A 498 24.27 -40.87 57.66
N TYR A 499 23.86 -39.89 58.48
CA TYR A 499 23.09 -40.19 59.68
C TYR A 499 21.68 -40.62 59.30
N PHE A 500 21.36 -41.90 59.46
CA PHE A 500 20.12 -42.48 58.93
C PHE A 500 18.84 -41.75 59.36
N PRO A 501 18.65 -41.29 60.62
CA PRO A 501 17.44 -40.54 60.96
C PRO A 501 17.28 -39.20 60.22
N ALA A 502 18.37 -38.65 59.66
CA ALA A 502 18.32 -37.45 58.83
C ALA A 502 18.19 -37.77 57.33
N THR A 503 18.20 -39.04 56.90
CA THR A 503 17.93 -39.38 55.49
C THR A 503 16.43 -39.45 55.20
N HIS A 504 15.60 -39.42 56.25
CA HIS A 504 14.14 -39.53 56.23
C HIS A 504 13.57 -40.82 55.62
N LEU A 505 14.42 -41.68 55.04
CA LEU A 505 14.08 -43.02 54.57
C LEU A 505 13.26 -43.83 55.60
N ASP A 506 12.12 -44.31 55.15
CA ASP A 506 11.14 -45.08 55.89
C ASP A 506 10.75 -46.40 55.18
N PRO A 507 10.05 -47.32 55.86
CA PRO A 507 9.64 -48.61 55.31
C PRO A 507 8.81 -48.60 54.01
N THR A 508 8.30 -47.45 53.55
CA THR A 508 7.64 -47.33 52.24
C THR A 508 8.62 -47.13 51.09
N ASP A 509 9.85 -46.76 51.39
CA ASP A 509 10.80 -46.31 50.38
C ASP A 509 11.54 -47.51 49.81
N VAL A 510 11.59 -47.55 48.47
CA VAL A 510 12.24 -48.62 47.70
C VAL A 510 13.51 -48.14 47.02
N GLU A 511 13.74 -46.83 46.98
CA GLU A 511 14.87 -46.17 46.34
C GLU A 511 15.39 -45.06 47.26
N GLY A 512 16.71 -44.88 47.31
CA GLY A 512 17.35 -43.72 47.93
C GLY A 512 18.25 -43.02 46.90
N CYS A 513 18.28 -41.69 46.96
CA CYS A 513 19.05 -40.89 46.01
C CYS A 513 20.19 -40.14 46.73
N LEU A 514 21.34 -40.10 46.05
CA LEU A 514 22.52 -39.33 46.40
C LEU A 514 22.69 -38.19 45.38
N SER A 515 22.81 -36.98 45.87
CA SER A 515 23.05 -35.78 45.05
C SER A 515 24.25 -34.99 45.55
N GLY A 516 24.75 -34.10 44.71
CA GLY A 516 25.78 -33.12 45.08
C GLY A 516 26.44 -32.50 43.86
N GLU A 517 27.60 -31.88 44.07
CA GLU A 517 28.35 -31.23 42.99
C GLU A 517 29.68 -31.93 42.69
N ILE A 518 30.00 -32.07 41.40
CA ILE A 518 31.29 -32.53 40.89
C ILE A 518 31.86 -31.46 39.96
N ARG A 519 32.99 -30.86 40.35
CA ARG A 519 33.56 -29.68 39.64
C ARG A 519 32.57 -28.52 39.49
N GLY A 520 31.67 -28.35 40.47
CA GLY A 520 30.61 -27.35 40.44
C GLY A 520 29.42 -27.69 39.55
N LEU A 521 29.33 -28.92 39.02
CA LEU A 521 28.19 -29.41 38.26
C LEU A 521 27.35 -30.35 39.12
N ASP A 522 26.03 -30.19 39.11
CA ASP A 522 25.11 -31.09 39.78
C ASP A 522 25.23 -32.53 39.27
N PHE A 523 25.21 -33.49 40.18
CA PHE A 523 25.04 -34.91 39.87
C PHE A 523 23.95 -35.53 40.74
N LEU A 524 23.35 -36.60 40.23
CA LEU A 524 22.33 -37.38 40.93
C LEU A 524 22.50 -38.86 40.58
N GLY A 525 22.45 -39.71 41.59
CA GLY A 525 22.41 -41.16 41.44
C GLY A 525 21.43 -41.76 42.43
N CYS A 526 20.65 -42.74 42.02
CA CYS A 526 19.70 -43.43 42.87
C CYS A 526 19.95 -44.94 42.81
N SER A 527 19.63 -45.64 43.89
CA SER A 527 19.74 -47.10 43.99
C SER A 527 18.67 -47.64 44.92
N ASP A 528 18.37 -48.92 44.78
CA ASP A 528 17.38 -49.62 45.60
C ASP A 528 17.79 -49.65 47.08
N VAL A 529 16.80 -49.53 47.97
CA VAL A 529 16.97 -49.65 49.43
C VAL A 529 15.82 -50.46 50.03
N ASN A 530 16.09 -51.18 51.12
CA ASN A 530 15.06 -51.95 51.82
C ASN A 530 15.01 -51.59 53.32
N ILE A 531 14.06 -50.74 53.73
CA ILE A 531 13.95 -50.29 55.11
C ILE A 531 13.07 -51.23 55.95
N VAL A 532 13.69 -52.01 56.83
CA VAL A 532 13.02 -53.07 57.59
C VAL A 532 12.58 -52.61 58.99
N ARG A 533 11.30 -52.79 59.32
CA ARG A 533 10.81 -52.65 60.70
C ARG A 533 11.29 -53.84 61.52
N ARG A 534 12.06 -53.59 62.59
CA ARG A 534 12.42 -54.65 63.53
C ARG A 534 11.15 -55.11 64.24
N LEU A 535 10.69 -56.34 63.96
CA LEU A 535 9.63 -56.98 64.75
C LEU A 535 10.11 -57.06 66.20
N LYS A 536 9.41 -56.40 67.12
CA LYS A 536 9.61 -56.63 68.56
C LYS A 536 9.25 -58.08 68.82
N LYS A 537 10.24 -58.90 69.20
CA LYS A 537 9.98 -60.19 69.86
C LYS A 537 9.44 -59.94 71.24
#